data_AF-A0AAW2FJK2-F1
#
_entry.id   AF-A0AAW2FJK2-F1
#
_cell.length_a   1.000
_cell.length_b   1.000
_cell.length_c   1.000
_cell.angle_alpha   90.00
_cell.angle_beta   90.00
_cell.angle_gamma   90.00
#
_symmetry.space_group_name_H-M   'P 1'
#
loop_
_entity.id
_entity.type
_entity.pdbx_description
1 polymer ?
#
loop_
_entity_poly.entity_id
_entity_poly.type
_entity_poly.pdbx_seq_one_letter_code
_entity_poly.pdbx_strand_id
1 'polypeptide(L)'
;MLPENRSKDDVILGRKLSYLLRHAALKEGLNIKLDGFVAVSELLSKSLQRYTVDDIKRIVETNNKKRFTLKTINGVLEIKANQSHSIPEINELSFKVLEYVEFDIVHGTFFKYWTKIKTEGFIVYEKKFYSLCKGIHRFTPKR
;
A
#
# COMPACT_ATOMS: atom_id res chain seq x y z
N MET A 1 3.10 10.75 18.91
CA MET A 1 2.32 11.92 18.48
C MET A 1 1.87 11.70 17.05
N LEU A 2 0.57 11.62 16.79
CA LEU A 2 0.00 11.50 15.44
C LEU A 2 -0.12 12.91 14.86
N PRO A 3 0.29 13.19 13.62
CA PRO A 3 0.08 14.51 13.05
C PRO A 3 -1.42 14.76 12.93
N GLU A 4 -1.85 15.81 13.60
CA GLU A 4 -3.20 16.32 13.66
C GLU A 4 -3.61 16.89 12.29
N ASN A 5 -4.87 16.64 11.95
CA ASN A 5 -5.64 17.24 10.86
C ASN A 5 -5.17 16.99 9.42
N ARG A 6 -5.30 15.76 8.92
CA ARG A 6 -5.40 15.54 7.46
C ARG A 6 -6.73 16.09 6.96
N SER A 7 -6.68 16.94 5.93
CA SER A 7 -7.88 17.35 5.19
C SER A 7 -8.69 16.12 4.74
N LYS A 8 -10.01 16.23 4.71
CA LYS A 8 -10.89 15.18 4.15
C LYS A 8 -10.46 14.82 2.72
N ASP A 9 -10.02 15.80 1.94
CA ASP A 9 -9.56 15.59 0.58
C ASP A 9 -8.28 14.76 0.52
N ASP A 10 -7.36 14.96 1.47
CA ASP A 10 -6.13 14.18 1.56
C ASP A 10 -6.41 12.71 1.91
N VAL A 11 -7.40 12.47 2.77
CA VAL A 11 -7.84 11.11 3.09
C VAL A 11 -8.43 10.42 1.85
N ILE A 12 -9.24 11.15 1.07
CA ILE A 12 -9.83 10.64 -0.18
C ILE A 12 -8.74 10.36 -1.21
N LEU A 13 -7.81 11.30 -1.41
CA LEU A 13 -6.69 11.16 -2.34
C LEU A 13 -5.81 9.97 -1.95
N GLY A 14 -5.44 9.83 -0.68
CA GLY A 14 -4.64 8.70 -0.20
C GLY A 14 -5.33 7.34 -0.40
N ARG A 15 -6.67 7.28 -0.27
CA ARG A 15 -7.45 6.07 -0.59
C ARG A 15 -7.45 5.78 -2.08
N LYS A 16 -7.68 6.80 -2.93
CA LYS A 16 -7.65 6.66 -4.40
C LYS A 16 -6.29 6.19 -4.89
N LEU A 17 -5.20 6.83 -4.44
CA LEU A 17 -3.83 6.41 -4.77
C LEU A 17 -3.55 4.96 -4.37
N SER A 18 -3.97 4.57 -3.16
CA SER A 18 -3.81 3.19 -2.71
C SER A 18 -4.55 2.21 -3.62
N TYR A 19 -5.76 2.55 -4.05
CA TYR A 19 -6.57 1.69 -4.92
C TYR A 19 -5.98 1.59 -6.34
N LEU A 20 -5.66 2.73 -6.95
CA LEU A 20 -5.06 2.81 -8.28
C LEU A 20 -3.77 2.00 -8.35
N LEU A 21 -2.82 2.31 -7.48
CA LEU A 21 -1.48 1.73 -7.53
C LEU A 21 -1.45 0.24 -7.16
N ARG A 22 -2.42 -0.26 -6.39
CA ARG A 22 -2.42 -1.66 -5.92
C ARG A 22 -3.29 -2.59 -6.73
N HIS A 23 -4.34 -2.07 -7.36
CA HIS A 23 -5.42 -2.90 -7.92
C HIS A 23 -5.85 -2.46 -9.32
N ALA A 24 -6.00 -1.15 -9.55
CA ALA A 24 -6.74 -0.66 -10.71
C ALA A 24 -5.87 -0.03 -11.82
N ALA A 25 -4.54 0.02 -11.68
CA ALA A 25 -3.68 0.73 -12.62
C ALA A 25 -3.92 0.33 -14.08
N LEU A 26 -3.93 -0.98 -14.37
CA LEU A 26 -4.16 -1.49 -15.72
C LEU A 26 -5.58 -1.25 -16.22
N LYS A 27 -6.58 -1.39 -15.35
CA LYS A 27 -7.99 -1.11 -15.67
C LYS A 27 -8.18 0.36 -16.06
N GLU A 28 -7.44 1.27 -15.44
CA GLU A 28 -7.48 2.71 -15.70
C GLU A 28 -6.53 3.12 -16.84
N GLY A 29 -5.89 2.14 -17.51
CA GLY A 29 -4.96 2.38 -18.61
C GLY A 29 -3.71 3.14 -18.19
N LEU A 30 -3.28 3.03 -16.93
CA LEU A 30 -2.02 3.56 -16.44
C LEU A 30 -0.88 2.62 -16.83
N ASN A 31 0.20 3.19 -17.36
CA ASN A 31 1.42 2.44 -17.65
C ASN A 31 2.21 2.15 -16.38
N ILE A 32 1.81 1.11 -15.65
CA ILE A 32 2.51 0.64 -14.46
C ILE A 32 3.67 -0.29 -14.85
N LYS A 33 4.87 0.06 -14.38
CA LYS A 33 6.08 -0.73 -14.56
C LYS A 33 6.07 -1.99 -13.69
N LEU A 34 6.93 -2.94 -14.02
CA LEU A 34 7.11 -4.21 -13.26
C LEU A 34 7.50 -3.97 -11.79
N ASP A 35 8.24 -2.88 -11.52
CA ASP A 35 8.66 -2.45 -10.18
C ASP A 35 7.56 -1.66 -9.42
N GLY A 36 6.39 -1.49 -10.05
CA GLY A 36 5.18 -0.86 -9.51
C GLY A 36 5.09 0.65 -9.70
N PHE A 37 6.05 1.29 -10.38
CA PHE A 37 6.02 2.74 -10.60
C PHE A 37 5.14 3.15 -11.78
N VAL A 38 4.49 4.31 -11.61
CA VAL A 38 3.70 5.01 -12.63
C VAL A 38 4.15 6.47 -12.67
N ALA A 39 4.16 7.09 -13.85
CA ALA A 39 4.43 8.52 -13.98
C ALA A 39 3.33 9.36 -13.31
N VAL A 40 3.72 10.34 -12.49
CA VAL A 40 2.75 11.20 -11.78
C VAL A 40 1.90 12.00 -12.77
N SER A 41 2.51 12.47 -13.86
CA SER A 41 1.80 13.21 -14.92
C SER A 41 0.67 12.39 -15.55
N GLU A 42 0.90 11.11 -15.82
CA GLU A 42 -0.11 10.19 -16.35
C GLU A 42 -1.23 9.94 -15.34
N LEU A 43 -0.86 9.75 -14.07
CA LEU A 43 -1.81 9.49 -13.01
C LEU A 43 -2.74 10.69 -12.78
N LEU A 44 -2.19 11.91 -12.82
CA LEU A 44 -2.96 13.15 -12.76
C LEU A 44 -3.85 13.34 -13.99
N SER A 45 -3.36 13.08 -15.21
CA SER A 45 -4.14 13.32 -16.42
C SER A 45 -5.29 12.32 -16.62
N LYS A 46 -5.13 11.06 -16.20
CA LYS A 46 -6.12 10.00 -16.44
C LYS A 46 -7.10 9.79 -15.30
N SER A 47 -6.62 9.72 -14.06
CA SER A 47 -7.44 9.27 -12.93
C SER A 47 -7.58 10.30 -11.81
N LEU A 48 -6.73 11.33 -11.77
CA LEU A 48 -6.66 12.31 -10.69
C LEU A 48 -6.66 13.78 -11.17
N GLN A 49 -7.46 14.14 -12.19
CA GLN A 49 -7.40 15.48 -12.81
C GLN A 49 -7.68 16.66 -11.86
N ARG A 50 -8.31 16.39 -10.71
CA ARG A 50 -8.62 17.40 -9.70
C ARG A 50 -7.45 17.71 -8.76
N TYR A 51 -6.35 16.98 -8.86
CA TYR A 51 -5.22 17.07 -7.95
C TYR A 51 -3.96 17.55 -8.68
N THR A 52 -3.02 18.08 -7.91
CA THR A 52 -1.75 18.60 -8.38
C THR A 52 -0.59 17.71 -7.96
N VAL A 53 0.59 17.95 -8.53
CA VAL A 53 1.82 17.28 -8.12
C VAL A 53 2.12 17.54 -6.64
N ASP A 54 1.84 18.74 -6.13
CA ASP A 54 2.10 19.08 -4.73
C ASP A 54 1.14 18.38 -3.77
N ASP A 55 -0.10 18.10 -4.19
CA ASP A 55 -1.00 17.21 -3.44
C ASP A 55 -0.42 15.80 -3.31
N ILE A 56 0.16 15.26 -4.39
CA ILE A 56 0.80 13.94 -4.36
C ILE A 56 2.00 13.95 -3.41
N LYS A 57 2.89 14.95 -3.51
CA LYS A 57 4.04 15.09 -2.60
C LYS A 57 3.59 15.17 -1.14
N ARG A 58 2.59 16.00 -0.84
CA ARG A 58 2.01 16.15 0.51
C ARG A 58 1.50 14.82 1.04
N ILE A 59 0.79 14.03 0.22
CA ILE A 59 0.29 12.71 0.64
C ILE A 59 1.41 11.72 0.91
N VAL A 60 2.50 11.77 0.15
CA VAL A 60 3.65 10.88 0.35
C VAL A 60 4.36 11.24 1.66
N GLU A 61 4.60 12.53 1.90
CA GLU A 61 5.29 13.04 3.08
C GLU A 61 4.51 12.82 4.38
N THR A 62 3.19 13.09 4.37
CA THR A 62 2.31 12.95 5.55
C THR A 62 1.88 11.50 5.82
N ASN A 63 2.41 10.52 5.07
CA ASN A 63 2.06 9.12 5.24
C ASN A 63 2.88 8.42 6.32
N ASN A 64 2.38 8.42 7.55
CA ASN A 64 3.04 7.73 8.68
C ASN A 64 3.32 6.23 8.42
N LYS A 65 2.57 5.58 7.51
CA LYS A 65 2.77 4.16 7.18
C LYS A 65 3.74 3.94 6.03
N LYS A 66 4.36 5.00 5.48
CA LYS A 66 5.23 4.96 4.31
C LYS A 66 4.60 4.12 3.18
N ARG A 67 3.33 4.37 2.85
CA ARG A 67 2.58 3.56 1.87
C ARG A 67 3.07 3.73 0.44
N PHE A 68 3.72 4.85 0.15
CA PHE A 68 4.11 5.25 -1.19
C PHE A 68 5.59 5.60 -1.22
N THR A 69 6.20 5.39 -2.38
CA THR A 69 7.53 5.92 -2.70
C THR A 69 7.37 6.83 -3.90
N LEU A 70 7.94 8.03 -3.81
CA LEU A 70 8.01 9.01 -4.89
C LEU A 70 9.48 9.20 -5.26
N LYS A 71 9.82 9.11 -6.55
CA LYS A 71 11.19 9.27 -7.05
C LYS A 71 11.19 10.00 -8.39
N THR A 72 12.29 10.68 -8.70
CA THR A 72 12.53 11.21 -10.04
C THR A 72 13.52 10.30 -10.75
N ILE A 73 13.14 9.74 -11.90
CA ILE A 73 14.02 8.95 -12.78
C ILE A 73 14.05 9.63 -14.14
N ASN A 74 15.26 9.94 -14.63
CA ASN A 74 15.47 10.55 -15.95
C ASN A 74 14.60 11.82 -16.16
N GLY A 75 14.44 12.63 -15.12
CA GLY A 75 13.62 13.84 -15.13
C GLY A 75 12.10 13.62 -14.98
N VAL A 76 11.63 12.37 -14.92
CA VAL A 76 10.22 12.03 -14.75
C VAL A 76 9.93 11.71 -13.28
N LEU A 77 8.93 12.38 -12.71
CA LEU A 77 8.45 12.10 -11.36
C LEU A 77 7.52 10.87 -11.39
N GLU A 78 7.85 9.85 -10.61
CA GLU A 78 7.15 8.57 -10.56
C GLU A 78 6.76 8.20 -9.14
N ILE A 79 5.62 7.52 -9.00
CA ILE A 79 5.09 7.05 -7.73
C ILE A 79 4.77 5.55 -7.79
N LYS A 80 5.01 4.85 -6.68
CA LYS A 80 4.51 3.48 -6.46
C LYS A 80 3.90 3.30 -5.08
N ALA A 81 3.08 2.27 -4.92
CA ALA A 81 2.78 1.73 -3.60
C ALA A 81 3.92 0.82 -3.13
N ASN A 82 4.22 0.82 -1.83
CA ASN A 82 5.33 0.05 -1.28
C ASN A 82 4.97 -1.41 -0.99
N GLN A 83 3.69 -1.70 -0.77
CA GLN A 83 3.21 -3.03 -0.37
C GLN A 83 1.79 -3.28 -0.85
N SER A 84 1.42 -4.57 -0.90
CA SER A 84 0.07 -5.09 -1.13
C SER A 84 -0.49 -4.83 -2.53
N HIS A 85 0.25 -5.19 -3.58
CA HIS A 85 -0.27 -5.20 -4.95
C HIS A 85 -1.04 -6.51 -5.21
N SER A 86 -2.16 -6.41 -5.93
CA SER A 86 -2.85 -7.55 -6.55
C SER A 86 -2.74 -7.53 -8.07
N ILE A 87 -2.05 -6.55 -8.65
CA ILE A 87 -1.79 -6.46 -10.09
C ILE A 87 -0.83 -7.60 -10.48
N PRO A 88 -1.23 -8.53 -11.36
CA PRO A 88 -0.44 -9.70 -11.71
C PRO A 88 0.99 -9.38 -12.17
N GLU A 89 1.13 -8.37 -13.02
CA GLU A 89 2.33 -7.94 -13.74
C GLU A 89 3.41 -7.36 -12.82
N ILE A 90 3.05 -6.94 -11.61
CA ILE A 90 4.02 -6.43 -10.62
C ILE A 90 4.71 -7.61 -9.94
N ASN A 91 5.92 -7.94 -10.38
CA ASN A 91 6.73 -9.05 -9.86
C ASN A 91 8.08 -8.62 -9.26
N GLU A 92 8.52 -7.38 -9.50
CA GLU A 92 9.79 -6.83 -9.00
C GLU A 92 9.59 -5.99 -7.73
N LEU A 93 8.91 -6.56 -6.74
CA LEU A 93 8.83 -5.93 -5.43
C LEU A 93 10.08 -6.26 -4.64
N SER A 94 10.90 -5.24 -4.37
CA SER A 94 12.10 -5.33 -3.55
C SER A 94 11.73 -5.62 -2.09
N PHE A 95 11.47 -6.89 -1.76
CA PHE A 95 11.34 -7.34 -0.38
C PHE A 95 12.70 -7.76 0.14
N LYS A 96 13.03 -7.30 1.35
CA LYS A 96 14.12 -7.91 2.11
C LYS A 96 13.56 -9.17 2.76
N VAL A 97 14.06 -10.33 2.34
CA VAL A 97 13.79 -11.58 3.05
C VAL A 97 14.42 -11.47 4.44
N LEU A 98 13.64 -11.78 5.47
CA LEU A 98 14.12 -11.88 6.85
C LEU A 98 14.13 -13.36 7.20
N GLU A 99 15.30 -13.94 7.43
CA GLU A 99 15.45 -15.33 7.87
C GLU A 99 15.11 -15.49 9.36
N TYR A 100 15.41 -14.47 10.16
CA TYR A 100 15.16 -14.45 11.59
C TYR A 100 14.72 -13.07 12.06
N VAL A 101 13.80 -13.03 13.03
CA VAL A 101 13.41 -11.82 13.74
C VAL A 101 13.36 -12.11 15.24
N GLU A 102 13.90 -11.20 16.05
CA GLU A 102 13.95 -11.31 17.52
C GLU A 102 12.60 -10.97 18.21
N PHE A 103 11.51 -10.86 17.47
CA PHE A 103 10.22 -10.45 18.00
C PHE A 103 9.08 -11.29 17.44
N ASP A 104 8.02 -11.43 18.24
CA ASP A 104 6.80 -12.11 17.83
C ASP A 104 6.12 -11.39 16.66
N ILE A 105 5.77 -12.17 15.64
CA ILE A 105 4.98 -11.73 14.50
C ILE A 105 3.52 -12.06 14.79
N VAL A 106 2.68 -11.03 14.88
CA VAL A 106 1.24 -11.20 15.14
C VAL A 106 0.43 -10.77 13.92
N HIS A 107 -0.58 -11.57 13.57
CA HIS A 107 -1.56 -11.25 12.55
C HIS A 107 -2.96 -11.14 13.16
N GLY A 108 -3.56 -9.95 13.09
CA GLY A 108 -4.95 -9.75 13.51
C GLY A 108 -5.92 -10.26 12.46
N THR A 109 -6.86 -11.11 12.85
CA THR A 109 -7.92 -11.66 11.99
C THR A 109 -9.28 -11.61 12.71
N PHE A 110 -10.37 -11.84 11.98
CA PHE A 110 -11.70 -11.99 12.59
C PHE A 110 -11.88 -13.38 13.20
N PHE A 111 -12.54 -13.48 14.34
CA PHE A 111 -12.72 -14.74 15.08
C PHE A 111 -13.39 -15.84 14.23
N LYS A 112 -14.32 -15.49 13.35
CA LYS A 112 -14.97 -16.45 12.42
C LYS A 112 -14.00 -17.20 11.50
N TYR A 113 -12.79 -16.66 11.27
CA TYR A 113 -11.75 -17.31 10.47
C TYR A 113 -10.80 -18.16 11.31
N TRP A 114 -10.91 -18.14 12.65
CA TRP A 114 -10.00 -18.86 13.55
C TRP A 114 -9.98 -20.36 13.27
N THR A 115 -11.15 -21.00 13.19
CA THR A 115 -11.25 -22.45 12.95
C THR A 115 -10.51 -22.83 11.67
N LYS A 116 -10.71 -22.06 10.59
CA LYS A 116 -10.06 -22.30 9.30
C LYS A 116 -8.55 -22.08 9.35
N ILE A 117 -8.10 -20.99 9.99
CA ILE A 117 -6.66 -20.67 10.13
C ILE A 117 -5.96 -21.73 11.00
N LYS A 118 -6.62 -22.23 12.03
CA LYS A 118 -6.09 -23.27 12.91
C LYS A 118 -5.91 -24.61 12.17
N THR A 119 -6.80 -24.95 11.25
CA THR A 119 -6.76 -26.23 10.52
C THR A 119 -5.91 -26.18 9.25
N GLU A 120 -5.98 -25.09 8.49
CA GLU A 120 -5.38 -24.99 7.14
C GLU A 120 -4.15 -24.06 7.11
N GLY A 121 -3.83 -23.39 8.22
CA GLY A 121 -2.84 -22.32 8.24
C GLY A 121 -3.34 -21.05 7.54
N PHE A 122 -2.40 -20.15 7.23
CA PHE A 122 -2.70 -18.90 6.56
C PHE A 122 -2.84 -19.11 5.04
N ILE A 123 -4.05 -18.88 4.49
CA ILE A 123 -4.31 -18.97 3.05
C ILE A 123 -4.37 -17.59 2.40
N VAL A 124 -3.67 -17.43 1.28
CA VAL A 124 -3.58 -16.20 0.51
C VAL A 124 -4.69 -16.17 -0.54
N TYR A 125 -5.74 -15.36 -0.31
CA TYR A 125 -6.88 -15.34 -1.22
C TYR A 125 -6.76 -14.28 -2.35
N GLU A 126 -6.11 -13.13 -2.14
CA GLU A 126 -6.05 -12.04 -3.17
C GLU A 126 -4.84 -11.09 -3.09
N LYS A 127 -3.99 -11.19 -2.05
CA LYS A 127 -2.82 -10.31 -1.85
C LYS A 127 -1.56 -11.15 -1.90
N LYS A 128 -0.54 -10.76 -2.67
CA LYS A 128 0.72 -11.53 -2.72
C LYS A 128 1.38 -11.73 -1.33
N PHE A 129 1.05 -10.93 -0.30
CA PHE A 129 1.64 -10.99 1.05
C PHE A 129 0.68 -10.56 2.19
N TYR A 130 0.94 -11.04 3.42
CA TYR A 130 0.23 -10.64 4.65
C TYR A 130 0.68 -9.29 5.19
N SER A 131 -0.25 -8.52 5.76
CA SER A 131 0.10 -7.44 6.68
C SER A 131 0.39 -8.06 8.04
N LEU A 132 1.66 -8.04 8.42
CA LEU A 132 2.13 -8.49 9.72
C LEU A 132 2.50 -7.27 10.56
N CYS A 133 2.17 -7.30 11.84
CA CYS A 133 2.55 -6.24 12.78
C CYS A 133 3.65 -6.76 13.70
N LYS A 134 4.61 -5.90 14.04
CA LYS A 134 5.50 -6.16 15.20
C LYS A 134 4.64 -6.15 16.45
N GLY A 135 4.65 -7.26 17.20
CA GLY A 135 3.82 -7.40 18.40
C GLY A 135 4.42 -6.71 19.62
N ILE A 136 3.62 -5.86 20.28
CA ILE A 136 3.66 -5.69 21.74
C ILE A 136 2.33 -6.26 22.23
N HIS A 137 2.32 -7.05 23.30
CA HIS A 137 1.12 -7.70 23.87
C HIS A 137 0.00 -6.69 24.20
N ARG A 138 -0.85 -6.37 23.22
CA ARG A 138 -2.11 -5.63 23.46
C ARG A 138 -3.17 -6.13 22.50
N PHE A 139 -3.87 -7.16 22.95
CA PHE A 139 -5.15 -7.59 22.38
C PHE A 139 -6.22 -6.58 22.79
N THR A 140 -6.68 -5.75 21.86
CA THR A 140 -7.98 -5.06 21.98
C THR A 140 -8.96 -5.73 21.03
N PRO A 141 -9.99 -6.44 21.53
CA PRO A 141 -11.04 -7.00 20.69
C PRO A 141 -11.69 -5.87 19.88
N LYS A 142 -11.72 -5.99 18.55
CA LYS A 142 -12.62 -5.18 17.74
C LYS A 142 -14.01 -5.82 17.82
N ARG A 143 -14.95 -5.10 18.45
CA ARG A 143 -16.38 -5.39 18.37
C ARG A 143 -16.87 -5.24 16.94
#